data_AF-A0A0H3AMU8-F1
#
_entry.id   AF-A0A0H3AMU8-F1
#
_cell.length_a   1.000
_cell.length_b   1.000
_cell.length_c   1.000
_cell.angle_alpha   90.00
_cell.angle_beta   90.00
_cell.angle_gamma   90.00
#
_symmetry.space_group_name_H-M   'P 1'
#
loop_
_entity.id
_entity.type
_entity.pdbx_description
1 polymer ?
#
loop_
_entity_poly.entity_id
_entity_poly.type
_entity_poly.pdbx_seq_one_letter_code
_entity_poly.pdbx_strand_id
1 'polypeptide(L)'
;MSFKELLTEDQRLVILRSLHEMHGYEANESIIDSCLDAYGHKISRDVVRTHLFWLQEQGLVSLRDVGDCQIARLTGRGEDVATGQAVVPGVKRPRA
;
A
#
# COMPACT_ATOMS: atom_id res chain seq x y z
N MET A 1 15.91 13.51 -1.89
CA MET A 1 14.65 12.98 -2.42
C MET A 1 14.72 12.98 -3.93
N SER A 2 15.04 11.83 -4.50
CA SER A 2 14.93 11.56 -5.93
C SER A 2 13.47 11.50 -6.35
N PHE A 3 13.17 11.80 -7.61
CA PHE A 3 11.83 11.62 -8.18
C PHE A 3 11.31 10.18 -8.02
N LYS A 4 12.21 9.19 -8.12
CA LYS A 4 11.87 7.78 -7.91
C LYS A 4 11.41 7.50 -6.48
N GLU A 5 12.09 8.08 -5.49
CA GLU A 5 11.73 7.93 -4.07
C GLU A 5 10.34 8.53 -3.81
N LEU A 6 10.07 9.73 -4.35
CA LEU A 6 8.76 10.37 -4.25
C LEU A 6 7.62 9.49 -4.81
N LEU A 7 7.84 8.84 -5.96
CA LEU A 7 6.85 7.93 -6.54
C LEU A 7 6.64 6.69 -5.67
N THR A 8 7.71 6.07 -5.19
CA THR A 8 7.63 4.88 -4.32
C THR A 8 6.91 5.18 -3.01
N GLU A 9 7.19 6.32 -2.38
CA GLU A 9 6.51 6.76 -1.16
C GLU A 9 5.01 7.01 -1.39
N ASP A 10 4.66 7.60 -2.53
CA ASP A 10 3.27 7.86 -2.91
C ASP A 10 2.51 6.57 -3.21
N GLN A 11 3.12 5.63 -3.94
CA GLN A 11 2.54 4.31 -4.24
C GLN A 11 2.17 3.56 -2.96
N ARG A 12 3.08 3.51 -1.98
CA ARG A 12 2.82 2.88 -0.68
C ARG A 12 1.69 3.57 0.08
N LEU A 13 1.63 4.90 0.05
CA LEU A 13 0.54 5.64 0.66
C LEU A 13 -0.80 5.32 -0.02
N VAL A 14 -0.83 5.27 -1.35
CA VAL A 14 -2.04 4.92 -2.13
C VAL A 14 -2.53 3.53 -1.74
N ILE A 15 -1.64 2.53 -1.64
CA ILE A 15 -2.02 1.17 -1.21
C ILE A 15 -2.72 1.20 0.16
N LEU A 16 -2.11 1.87 1.15
CA LEU A 16 -2.68 1.93 2.51
C LEU A 16 -4.03 2.65 2.54
N ARG A 17 -4.18 3.75 1.79
CA ARG A 17 -5.44 4.48 1.67
C ARG A 17 -6.53 3.67 0.96
N SER A 18 -6.18 2.99 -0.12
CA SER A 18 -7.12 2.13 -0.84
C SER A 18 -7.62 1.00 0.06
N LEU A 19 -6.74 0.35 0.84
CA LEU A 19 -7.16 -0.66 1.82
C LEU A 19 -8.03 -0.07 2.92
N HIS A 20 -7.74 1.15 3.40
CA HIS A 20 -8.55 1.83 4.41
C HIS A 20 -9.99 2.11 3.94
N GLU A 21 -10.20 2.37 2.64
CA GLU A 21 -11.51 2.63 2.06
C GLU A 21 -12.31 1.35 1.72
N MET A 22 -11.68 0.18 1.79
CA MET A 22 -12.31 -1.10 1.46
C MET A 22 -13.05 -1.71 2.64
N HIS A 23 -14.17 -2.38 2.35
CA HIS A 23 -14.87 -3.17 3.36
C HIS A 23 -13.97 -4.32 3.85
N GLY A 24 -13.80 -4.42 5.17
CA GLY A 24 -12.93 -5.43 5.78
C GLY A 24 -11.43 -5.10 5.74
N TYR A 25 -11.06 -3.91 5.25
CA TYR A 25 -9.69 -3.40 5.22
C TYR A 25 -8.71 -4.30 4.45
N GLU A 26 -9.21 -5.05 3.46
CA GLU A 26 -8.41 -6.03 2.73
C GLU A 26 -8.73 -6.06 1.24
N ALA A 27 -7.71 -6.35 0.43
CA ALA A 27 -7.85 -6.62 -1.00
C ALA A 27 -6.78 -7.56 -1.52
N ASN A 28 -7.10 -8.24 -2.62
CA ASN A 28 -6.10 -8.98 -3.37
C ASN A 28 -5.20 -8.03 -4.18
N GLU A 29 -4.03 -8.54 -4.55
CA GLU A 29 -3.02 -7.84 -5.34
C GLU A 29 -3.59 -7.23 -6.64
N SER A 30 -4.52 -7.92 -7.32
CA SER A 30 -5.10 -7.44 -8.58
C SER A 30 -5.97 -6.18 -8.40
N ILE A 31 -6.71 -6.10 -7.30
CA ILE A 31 -7.48 -4.91 -6.96
C ILE A 31 -6.54 -3.78 -6.54
N ILE A 32 -5.49 -4.08 -5.79
CA ILE A 32 -4.48 -3.09 -5.39
C ILE A 32 -3.76 -2.50 -6.61
N ASP A 33 -3.39 -3.34 -7.58
CA ASP A 33 -2.83 -2.92 -8.88
C ASP A 33 -3.79 -2.00 -9.65
N SER A 34 -5.08 -2.34 -9.68
CA SER A 34 -6.12 -1.52 -10.32
C SER A 34 -6.30 -0.17 -9.62
N CYS A 35 -6.25 -0.13 -8.29
CA CYS A 35 -6.27 1.12 -7.53
C CYS A 35 -5.06 2.00 -7.88
N LEU A 36 -3.85 1.42 -7.88
CA LEU A 36 -2.64 2.15 -8.24
C LEU A 36 -2.73 2.76 -9.65
N ASP A 37 -3.18 1.99 -10.64
CA ASP A 37 -3.36 2.49 -12.02
C ASP A 37 -4.38 3.64 -12.06
N ALA A 38 -5.49 3.55 -11.32
CA ALA A 38 -6.49 4.62 -11.23
C ALA A 38 -5.94 5.93 -10.63
N TYR A 39 -4.95 5.85 -9.75
CA TYR A 39 -4.22 7.01 -9.21
C TYR A 39 -3.00 7.43 -10.06
N GLY A 40 -2.83 6.84 -11.26
CA GLY A 40 -1.77 7.18 -12.21
C GLY A 40 -0.45 6.43 -12.00
N HIS A 41 -0.43 5.40 -11.14
CA HIS A 41 0.74 4.56 -10.88
C HIS A 41 0.69 3.28 -11.72
N LYS A 42 1.07 3.41 -12.99
CA LYS A 42 1.20 2.26 -13.88
C LYS A 42 2.53 1.54 -13.64
N ILE A 43 2.49 0.49 -12.81
CA ILE A 43 3.66 -0.31 -12.44
C ILE A 43 3.42 -1.80 -12.76
N SER A 44 4.47 -2.61 -12.69
CA SER A 44 4.32 -4.06 -12.87
C SER A 44 3.81 -4.73 -11.58
N ARG A 45 3.16 -5.89 -11.72
CA ARG A 45 2.72 -6.71 -10.58
C ARG A 45 3.85 -7.09 -9.62
N ASP A 46 5.06 -7.29 -10.14
CA ASP A 46 6.27 -7.51 -9.33
C ASP A 46 6.59 -6.32 -8.40
N VAL A 47 6.43 -5.10 -8.90
CA VAL A 47 6.63 -3.90 -8.09
C VAL A 47 5.51 -3.75 -7.05
N VAL A 48 4.26 -4.08 -7.40
CA VAL A 48 3.14 -4.13 -6.43
C VAL A 48 3.47 -5.11 -5.30
N ARG A 49 3.90 -6.33 -5.62
CA ARG A 49 4.33 -7.34 -4.62
C ARG A 49 5.48 -6.83 -3.77
N THR A 50 6.47 -6.20 -4.37
CA THR A 50 7.59 -5.59 -3.66
C THR A 50 7.11 -4.56 -2.64
N HIS A 51 6.13 -3.72 -2.99
CA HIS A 51 5.52 -2.80 -2.04
C HIS A 51 4.76 -3.53 -0.93
N LEU A 52 3.97 -4.56 -1.26
CA LEU A 52 3.23 -5.33 -0.29
C LEU A 52 4.15 -6.00 0.74
N PHE A 53 5.21 -6.67 0.31
CA PHE A 53 6.19 -7.28 1.20
C PHE A 53 6.92 -6.24 2.04
N TRP A 54 7.28 -5.09 1.46
CA TRP A 54 7.90 -4.00 2.23
C TRP A 54 6.94 -3.44 3.29
N LEU A 55 5.67 -3.22 2.95
CA LEU A 55 4.65 -2.74 3.89
C LEU A 55 4.39 -3.75 5.01
N GLN A 56 4.45 -5.06 4.69
CA GLN A 56 4.35 -6.13 5.67
C GLN A 56 5.53 -6.12 6.64
N GLU A 57 6.76 -5.98 6.13
CA GLU A 57 7.98 -5.85 6.95
C GLU A 57 7.89 -4.64 7.90
N GLN A 58 7.26 -3.55 7.47
CA GLN A 58 7.02 -2.37 8.33
C GLN A 58 5.83 -2.54 9.31
N GLY A 59 5.13 -3.67 9.26
CA GLY A 59 3.95 -3.97 10.09
C GLY A 59 2.71 -3.15 9.73
N LEU A 60 2.65 -2.60 8.51
CA LEU A 60 1.53 -1.75 8.05
C LEU A 60 0.40 -2.55 7.39
N VAL A 61 0.74 -3.73 6.86
CA VAL A 61 -0.22 -4.70 6.34
C VAL A 61 0.14 -6.10 6.81
N SER A 62 -0.83 -7.01 6.86
CA SER A 62 -0.60 -8.45 6.90
C SER A 62 -0.90 -9.04 5.53
N LEU A 63 -0.06 -9.95 5.04
CA LEU A 63 -0.30 -10.69 3.80
C LEU A 63 -0.74 -12.12 4.11
N ARG A 64 -1.64 -12.64 3.28
CA ARG A 64 -1.95 -14.08 3.22
C ARG A 64 -1.96 -14.54 1.76
N ASP A 65 -1.43 -15.72 1.54
CA ASP A 65 -1.44 -16.39 0.24
C ASP A 65 -2.80 -17.04 -0.02
N VAL A 66 -3.36 -16.79 -1.20
CA VAL A 66 -4.53 -17.51 -1.72
C VAL A 66 -4.25 -17.92 -3.16
N GLY A 67 -3.79 -19.16 -3.34
CA GLY A 67 -3.25 -19.63 -4.61
C GLY A 67 -2.00 -18.81 -4.99
N ASP A 68 -2.01 -18.25 -6.20
CA ASP A 68 -0.89 -17.44 -6.72
C ASP A 68 -1.04 -15.93 -6.44
N CYS A 69 -2.04 -15.54 -5.64
CA CYS A 69 -2.37 -14.15 -5.33
C CYS A 69 -2.14 -13.84 -3.85
N GLN A 70 -1.57 -12.66 -3.59
CA GLN A 70 -1.50 -12.09 -2.25
C GLN A 70 -2.82 -11.39 -1.90
N ILE A 71 -3.30 -11.58 -0.68
CA ILE A 71 -4.32 -10.73 -0.08
C ILE A 71 -3.67 -9.92 1.03
N ALA A 72 -3.69 -8.59 0.89
CA ALA A 72 -3.22 -7.67 1.89
C ALA A 72 -4.38 -7.18 2.75
N ARG A 73 -4.17 -7.17 4.06
CA ARG A 73 -5.08 -6.58 5.05
C ARG A 73 -4.35 -5.47 5.80
N LEU A 74 -4.99 -4.31 5.96
CA LEU A 74 -4.47 -3.19 6.72
C LEU A 74 -4.36 -3.54 8.21
N THR A 75 -3.27 -3.16 8.85
CA THR A 75 -3.15 -3.21 10.32
C THR A 75 -3.57 -1.88 10.93
N GLY A 76 -3.80 -1.83 12.25
CA GLY A 76 -4.07 -0.56 12.93
C GLY A 76 -2.94 0.47 12.74
N ARG A 77 -1.68 0.02 12.75
CA ARG A 77 -0.53 0.90 12.45
C ARG A 77 -0.56 1.38 10.99
N GLY A 78 -0.99 0.54 10.06
CA GLY A 78 -1.20 0.92 8.67
C GLY A 78 -2.27 2.00 8.51
N GLU A 79 -3.37 1.88 9.24
CA GLU A 79 -4.44 2.89 9.31
C GLU A 79 -3.96 4.22 9.90
N ASP A 80 -3.17 4.18 10.98
CA ASP A 80 -2.57 5.39 11.56
C ASP A 80 -1.70 6.13 10.53
N VAL A 81 -0.95 5.39 9.71
CA VAL A 81 -0.12 5.98 8.64
C VAL A 81 -0.99 6.48 7.48
N ALA A 82 -2.01 5.73 7.07
CA ALA A 82 -2.94 6.10 6.00
C ALA A 82 -3.69 7.41 6.30
N THR A 83 -4.04 7.62 7.58
CA THR A 83 -4.77 8.79 8.08
C THR A 83 -3.85 9.91 8.56
N GLY A 84 -2.55 9.66 8.64
CA GLY A 84 -1.53 10.66 9.00
C GLY A 84 -1.36 10.88 10.50
N GLN A 85 -1.92 10.00 11.33
CA GLN A 85 -1.67 9.95 12.78
C GLN A 85 -0.25 9.46 13.09
N ALA A 86 0.29 8.57 12.27
CA ALA A 86 1.67 8.09 12.33
C ALA A 86 2.44 8.42 11.04
N VAL A 87 3.76 8.46 11.14
CA VAL A 87 4.67 8.66 10.01
C VAL A 87 5.67 7.52 9.97
N VAL A 88 5.87 6.94 8.79
CA VAL A 88 6.86 5.89 8.54
C VAL A 88 7.75 6.33 7.36
N PRO A 89 9.09 6.37 7.52
CA PRO A 89 9.99 6.66 6.42
C PRO A 89 9.75 5.73 5.23
N GLY A 90 9.71 6.25 4.01
CA GLY A 90 9.39 5.46 2.83
C GLY A 90 7.90 5.34 2.55
N VAL A 91 7.02 6.00 3.32
CA VAL A 91 5.60 6.22 3.00
C VAL A 91 5.34 7.72 2.99
N LYS A 92 4.71 8.23 1.93
CA LYS A 92 4.40 9.65 1.83
C LYS A 92 3.43 10.05 2.93
N ARG A 93 3.64 11.23 3.52
CA ARG A 93 2.70 11.77 4.52
C ARG A 93 1.39 12.18 3.83
N PRO A 94 0.21 11.68 4.28
CA PRO A 94 -1.08 12.16 3.78
C PRO A 94 -1.18 13.67 4.01
N ARG A 95 -1.68 14.39 3.01
CA ARG A 95 -2.04 15.80 3.13
C ARG A 95 -3.56 15.88 3.32
N ALA A 96 -4.00 16.72 4.26
CA ALA A 96 -5.41 17.04 4.49
C ALA A 96 -6.01 17.76 3.29
#